data_AF-A0A7W9LP15-F1
#
_entry.id   AF-A0A7W9LP15-F1
#
_cell.length_a   1.000
_cell.length_b   1.000
_cell.length_c   1.000
_cell.angle_alpha   90.00
_cell.angle_beta   90.00
_cell.angle_gamma   90.00
#
_symmetry.space_group_name_H-M   'P 1'
#
loop_
_entity.id
_entity.type
_entity.pdbx_description
1 polymer ?
#
loop_
_entity_poly.entity_id
_entity_poly.type
_entity_poly.pdbx_seq_one_letter_code
_entity_poly.pdbx_strand_id
1 'polypeptide(L)'
;MFGENRRAPGRHDRDDADEIIDRCIEAADGVTLRVVDHVHVQVRPDELGPTYLEAEFDELARELLPLHAERGERRARRHRARVARYEARAVAARARVADLAESARAATTARAQALTVLGPLTRREPHAKFWYVLRWLLLVVGDVAGIAGAAILLGELVELALMQAVATGIAAVTAGLVGQDLRDLVLARRRHRDLDELTAEELRFARLFTAPRARDAVVKVMAGVAVTIALLTAGGIFVLRSNVEGTDNGIIFGCLAVAICCASAINSYVYADEVADLLDRAELAQRRATRRHARAARSRAIRRHAEAMALADSITTEELQRGAAAAAHVRVLKWRILRQNPAVVGHGPRRSRPLANGSDVTARAATPPATRNGARR
;
A
#
# COMPACT_ATOMS: atom_id res chain seq x y z
N MET A 1 10.11 -5.36 -26.16
CA MET A 1 9.77 -6.80 -26.20
C MET A 1 11.01 -7.57 -25.76
N PHE A 2 11.23 -7.71 -24.45
CA PHE A 2 12.34 -8.48 -23.88
C PHE A 2 11.71 -9.53 -22.96
N GLY A 3 11.65 -10.76 -23.46
CA GLY A 3 11.11 -11.92 -22.73
C GLY A 3 12.09 -12.35 -21.65
N GLU A 4 11.77 -12.01 -20.40
CA GLU A 4 12.50 -12.43 -19.22
C GLU A 4 12.22 -13.93 -18.97
N ASN A 5 13.10 -14.78 -19.46
CA ASN A 5 13.04 -16.24 -19.33
C ASN A 5 13.37 -16.64 -17.87
N ARG A 6 12.40 -16.48 -16.97
CA ARG A 6 12.47 -16.96 -15.58
C ARG A 6 12.36 -18.47 -15.58
N ARG A 7 13.51 -19.16 -15.73
CA ARG A 7 13.62 -20.58 -15.40
C ARG A 7 13.24 -20.76 -13.93
N ALA A 8 12.15 -21.49 -13.68
CA ALA A 8 11.72 -21.84 -12.35
C ALA A 8 12.81 -22.66 -11.65
N PRO A 9 13.35 -22.22 -10.50
CA PRO A 9 14.20 -23.06 -9.67
C PRO A 9 13.30 -24.05 -8.94
N GLY A 10 13.23 -25.30 -9.39
CA GLY A 10 12.33 -26.23 -8.70
C GLY A 10 12.24 -27.68 -9.17
N ARG A 11 13.12 -28.17 -10.04
CA ARG A 11 13.08 -29.60 -10.40
C ARG A 11 14.38 -30.37 -10.21
N HIS A 12 15.56 -29.74 -10.24
CA HIS A 12 16.82 -30.48 -10.07
C HIS A 12 17.17 -30.84 -8.61
N ASP A 13 16.85 -30.00 -7.62
CA ASP A 13 17.31 -30.25 -6.24
C ASP A 13 16.63 -31.45 -5.54
N ARG A 14 15.46 -31.92 -6.02
CA ARG A 14 14.84 -33.14 -5.48
C ARG A 14 15.50 -34.40 -6.05
N ASP A 15 15.86 -34.35 -7.33
CA ASP A 15 16.49 -35.48 -8.01
C ASP A 15 17.87 -35.79 -7.39
N ASP A 16 18.62 -34.76 -6.95
CA ASP A 16 19.94 -34.94 -6.33
C ASP A 16 19.87 -35.64 -4.96
N ALA A 17 18.85 -35.36 -4.15
CA ALA A 17 18.70 -35.98 -2.83
C ALA A 17 18.29 -37.45 -2.96
N ASP A 18 17.37 -37.75 -3.88
CA ASP A 18 16.93 -39.11 -4.16
C ASP A 18 18.08 -39.92 -4.79
N GLU A 19 18.89 -39.33 -5.68
CA GLU A 19 20.09 -39.98 -6.24
C GLU A 19 21.17 -40.26 -5.18
N ILE A 20 21.29 -39.41 -4.15
CA ILE A 20 22.19 -39.69 -3.01
C ILE A 20 21.64 -40.85 -2.16
N ILE A 21 20.32 -40.88 -1.91
CA ILE A 21 19.69 -41.97 -1.15
C ILE A 21 19.83 -43.29 -1.91
N ASP A 22 19.57 -43.31 -3.22
CA ASP A 22 19.69 -44.50 -4.05
C ASP A 22 21.14 -45.01 -4.08
N ARG A 23 22.13 -44.12 -4.20
CA ARG A 23 23.55 -44.51 -4.06
C ARG A 23 23.89 -45.05 -2.67
N CYS A 24 23.26 -44.52 -1.61
CA CYS A 24 23.45 -45.03 -0.27
C CYS A 24 22.81 -46.42 -0.09
N ILE A 25 21.63 -46.66 -0.69
CA ILE A 25 20.96 -47.96 -0.69
C ILE A 25 21.79 -48.97 -1.48
N GLU A 26 22.24 -48.63 -2.68
CA GLU A 26 23.09 -49.50 -3.51
C GLU A 26 24.41 -49.84 -2.80
N ALA A 27 25.04 -48.85 -2.16
CA ALA A 27 26.24 -49.07 -1.37
C ALA A 27 25.99 -49.92 -0.12
N ALA A 28 24.79 -49.85 0.47
CA ALA A 28 24.40 -50.68 1.61
C ALA A 28 24.10 -52.12 1.18
N ASP A 29 23.39 -52.31 0.07
CA ASP A 29 23.06 -53.62 -0.51
C ASP A 29 24.31 -54.38 -0.98
N GLY A 30 25.35 -53.65 -1.41
CA GLY A 30 26.67 -54.23 -1.71
C GLY A 30 27.44 -54.71 -0.46
N VAL A 31 27.03 -54.33 0.75
CA VAL A 31 27.66 -54.73 2.02
C VAL A 31 26.84 -55.84 2.67
N THR A 32 27.11 -57.09 2.26
CA THR A 32 26.55 -58.26 2.96
C THR A 32 27.34 -58.55 4.24
N LEU A 33 26.65 -58.54 5.39
CA LEU A 33 27.20 -59.13 6.62
C LEU A 33 27.27 -60.64 6.40
N ARG A 34 28.46 -61.17 6.12
CA ARG A 34 28.65 -62.62 6.01
C ARG A 34 28.29 -63.25 7.35
N VAL A 35 27.28 -64.11 7.36
CA VAL A 35 27.04 -65.05 8.47
C VAL A 35 28.16 -66.08 8.39
N VAL A 36 29.05 -66.08 9.39
CA VAL A 36 30.21 -66.98 9.36
C VAL A 36 30.20 -67.85 10.61
N ASP A 37 30.02 -69.16 10.43
CA ASP A 37 29.97 -70.15 11.52
C ASP A 37 31.34 -70.40 12.18
N HIS A 38 32.45 -69.89 11.60
CA HIS A 38 33.83 -70.18 12.03
C HIS A 38 34.81 -69.00 12.06
N VAL A 39 34.35 -67.74 11.96
CA VAL A 39 35.25 -66.58 12.14
C VAL A 39 35.12 -66.06 13.57
N HIS A 40 36.24 -66.00 14.28
CA HIS A 40 36.30 -65.41 15.62
C HIS A 40 35.95 -63.91 15.55
N VAL A 41 34.69 -63.58 15.79
CA VAL A 41 34.23 -62.19 15.99
C VAL A 41 34.84 -61.70 17.29
N GLN A 42 35.90 -60.92 17.18
CA GLN A 42 36.50 -60.25 18.32
C GLN A 42 35.75 -58.95 18.56
N VAL A 43 35.10 -58.83 19.72
CA VAL A 43 34.58 -57.55 20.23
C VAL A 43 35.76 -56.68 20.63
N ARG A 44 35.63 -55.35 20.53
CA ARG A 44 36.63 -54.42 21.04
C ARG A 44 37.05 -54.79 22.47
N PRO A 45 38.34 -55.05 22.75
CA PRO A 45 38.80 -55.40 24.09
C PRO A 45 38.42 -54.33 25.11
N ASP A 46 38.02 -54.75 26.31
CA ASP A 46 37.56 -53.85 27.37
C ASP A 46 38.65 -52.89 27.88
N GLU A 47 39.91 -53.28 27.76
CA GLU A 47 41.08 -52.48 28.12
C GLU A 47 41.44 -51.45 27.05
N LEU A 48 40.95 -51.62 25.82
CA LEU A 48 41.24 -50.72 24.70
C LEU A 48 40.25 -49.55 24.69
N GLY A 49 40.66 -48.43 25.29
CA GLY A 49 39.99 -47.14 25.15
C GLY A 49 39.92 -46.63 23.70
N PRO A 50 39.31 -45.45 23.45
CA PRO A 50 39.32 -44.82 22.12
C PRO A 50 40.76 -44.75 21.59
N THR A 51 40.94 -45.17 20.34
CA THR A 51 42.26 -45.09 19.69
C THR A 51 42.62 -43.63 19.44
N TYR A 52 43.92 -43.33 19.30
CA TYR A 52 44.35 -41.98 18.89
C TYR A 52 43.70 -41.54 17.57
N LEU A 53 43.50 -42.48 16.63
CA LEU A 53 42.79 -42.22 15.38
C LEU A 53 41.33 -41.81 15.63
N GLU A 54 40.62 -42.49 16.54
CA GLU A 54 39.24 -42.09 16.85
C GLU A 54 39.18 -40.71 17.49
N ALA A 55 40.08 -40.43 18.43
CA ALA A 55 40.17 -39.13 19.07
C ALA A 55 40.48 -38.03 18.02
N GLU A 56 41.41 -38.27 17.10
CA GLU A 56 41.75 -37.36 16.01
C GLU A 56 40.54 -37.07 15.12
N PHE A 57 39.82 -38.10 14.65
CA PHE A 57 38.64 -37.89 13.81
C PHE A 57 37.48 -37.21 14.56
N ASP A 58 37.36 -37.44 15.88
CA ASP A 58 36.37 -36.76 16.71
C ASP A 58 36.74 -35.29 16.97
N GLU A 59 38.03 -34.96 17.08
CA GLU A 59 38.51 -33.57 17.09
C GLU A 59 38.29 -32.90 15.74
N LEU A 60 38.66 -33.56 14.62
CA LEU A 60 38.44 -33.05 13.26
C LEU A 60 36.95 -32.76 13.01
N ALA A 61 36.05 -33.68 13.39
CA ALA A 61 34.61 -33.45 13.25
C ALA A 61 34.12 -32.28 14.11
N ARG A 62 34.71 -32.06 15.30
CA ARG A 62 34.40 -30.93 16.18
C ARG A 62 34.91 -29.60 15.62
N GLU A 63 36.06 -29.60 14.96
CA GLU A 63 36.67 -28.40 14.35
C GLU A 63 35.89 -27.90 13.13
N LEU A 64 35.26 -28.78 12.36
CA LEU A 64 34.54 -28.40 11.13
C LEU A 64 33.38 -27.43 11.36
N LEU A 65 32.64 -27.59 12.46
CA LEU A 65 31.47 -26.76 12.75
C LEU A 65 31.84 -25.27 12.95
N PRO A 66 32.79 -24.90 13.86
CA PRO A 66 33.23 -23.52 14.00
C PRO A 66 33.94 -22.97 12.75
N LEU A 67 34.71 -23.78 12.01
CA LEU A 67 35.34 -23.34 10.76
C LEU A 67 34.31 -22.92 9.71
N HIS A 68 33.26 -23.72 9.54
CA HIS A 68 32.16 -23.40 8.63
C HIS A 68 31.31 -22.23 9.14
N ALA A 69 31.08 -22.12 10.45
CA ALA A 69 30.42 -20.96 11.04
C ALA A 69 31.19 -19.67 10.72
N GLU A 70 32.51 -19.65 10.92
CA GLU A 70 33.38 -18.52 10.60
C GLU A 70 33.37 -18.18 9.09
N ARG A 71 33.35 -19.20 8.23
CA ARG A 71 33.18 -19.03 6.78
C ARG A 71 31.83 -18.40 6.43
N GLY A 72 30.75 -18.86 7.05
CA GLY A 72 29.41 -18.29 6.93
C GLY A 72 29.37 -16.83 7.35
N GLU A 73 29.98 -16.49 8.48
CA GLU A 73 30.10 -15.11 8.92
C GLU A 73 30.84 -14.25 7.91
N ARG A 74 32.04 -14.68 7.48
CA ARG A 74 32.85 -13.95 6.48
C ARG A 74 32.06 -13.67 5.20
N ARG A 75 31.35 -14.68 4.67
CA ARG A 75 30.49 -14.52 3.48
C ARG A 75 29.31 -13.58 3.74
N ALA A 76 28.68 -13.66 4.91
CA ALA A 76 27.55 -12.81 5.27
C ALA A 76 27.93 -11.35 5.60
N ARG A 77 29.20 -11.04 5.92
CA ARG A 77 29.65 -9.69 6.33
C ARG A 77 29.17 -8.57 5.41
N ARG A 78 29.29 -8.75 4.09
CA ARG A 78 28.86 -7.73 3.11
C ARG A 78 27.35 -7.47 3.18
N HIS A 79 26.55 -8.50 3.42
CA HIS A 79 25.09 -8.38 3.54
C HIS A 79 24.70 -7.76 4.89
N ARG A 80 25.36 -8.15 5.98
CA ARG A 80 25.18 -7.50 7.30
C ARG A 80 25.53 -6.01 7.29
N ALA A 81 26.61 -5.62 6.61
CA ALA A 81 26.94 -4.20 6.42
C ALA A 81 25.85 -3.45 5.63
N ARG A 82 25.22 -4.10 4.64
CA ARG A 82 24.06 -3.53 3.92
C ARG A 82 22.83 -3.42 4.82
N VAL A 83 22.57 -4.38 5.70
CA VAL A 83 21.49 -4.30 6.71
C VAL A 83 21.67 -3.05 7.56
N ALA A 84 22.83 -2.89 8.20
CA ALA A 84 23.15 -1.72 9.02
C ALA A 84 23.00 -0.40 8.25
N ARG A 85 23.46 -0.36 6.98
CA ARG A 85 23.30 0.82 6.11
C ARG A 85 21.84 1.18 5.85
N TYR A 86 20.95 0.20 5.72
CA TYR A 86 19.54 0.42 5.41
C TYR A 86 18.66 0.55 6.64
N GLU A 87 19.15 0.19 7.83
CA GLU A 87 18.39 0.11 9.06
C GLU A 87 17.67 1.41 9.41
N ALA A 88 18.41 2.51 9.57
CA ALA A 88 17.82 3.81 9.93
C ALA A 88 16.72 4.26 8.94
N ARG A 89 16.94 4.02 7.63
CA ARG A 89 15.96 4.36 6.58
C ARG A 89 14.75 3.44 6.61
N ALA A 90 14.95 2.15 6.90
CA ALA A 90 13.86 1.18 7.02
C ALA A 90 13.02 1.47 8.26
N VAL A 91 13.63 1.81 9.39
CA VAL A 91 12.95 2.23 10.63
C VAL A 91 12.10 3.48 10.38
N ALA A 92 12.69 4.55 9.82
CA ALA A 92 11.95 5.76 9.49
C ALA A 92 10.81 5.51 8.50
N ALA A 93 11.03 4.65 7.49
CA ALA A 93 9.99 4.27 6.55
C ALA A 93 8.86 3.48 7.21
N ARG A 94 9.15 2.55 8.14
CA ARG A 94 8.13 1.81 8.89
C ARG A 94 7.31 2.73 9.78
N ALA A 95 7.95 3.66 10.52
CA ALA A 95 7.25 4.66 11.32
C ALA A 95 6.29 5.48 10.47
N ARG A 96 6.76 6.01 9.33
CA ARG A 96 5.92 6.75 8.39
C ARG A 96 4.75 5.93 7.84
N VAL A 97 4.95 4.63 7.60
CA VAL A 97 3.86 3.73 7.16
C VAL A 97 2.80 3.60 8.25
N ALA A 98 3.20 3.49 9.51
CA ALA A 98 2.29 3.43 10.66
C ALA A 98 1.47 4.72 10.79
N ASP A 99 2.12 5.90 10.76
CA ASP A 99 1.44 7.20 10.83
C ASP A 99 0.41 7.39 9.70
N LEU A 100 0.79 6.99 8.48
CA LEU A 100 -0.11 7.06 7.32
C LEU A 100 -1.23 6.02 7.40
N ALA A 101 -1.01 4.87 8.05
CA ALA A 101 -2.05 3.88 8.28
C ALA A 101 -3.10 4.41 9.26
N GLU A 102 -2.67 5.11 10.30
CA GLU A 102 -3.57 5.80 11.23
C GLU A 102 -4.34 6.92 10.53
N SER A 103 -3.65 7.77 9.76
CA SER A 103 -4.28 8.84 8.97
C SER A 103 -5.33 8.29 7.98
N ALA A 104 -5.04 7.16 7.32
CA ALA A 104 -5.96 6.50 6.41
C ALA A 104 -7.19 5.91 7.13
N ARG A 105 -6.99 5.35 8.34
CA ARG A 105 -8.09 4.88 9.19
C ARG A 105 -8.96 6.03 9.66
N ALA A 106 -8.37 7.11 10.17
CA ALA A 106 -9.08 8.31 10.59
C ALA A 106 -9.90 8.92 9.46
N ALA A 107 -9.35 9.02 8.25
CA ALA A 107 -10.08 9.52 7.08
C ALA A 107 -11.23 8.58 6.65
N THR A 108 -11.08 7.27 6.82
CA THR A 108 -12.15 6.29 6.56
C THR A 108 -13.27 6.42 7.57
N THR A 109 -12.95 6.53 8.86
CA THR A 109 -13.94 6.76 9.93
C THR A 109 -14.65 8.10 9.74
N ALA A 110 -13.93 9.17 9.43
CA ALA A 110 -14.51 10.49 9.18
C ALA A 110 -15.47 10.48 7.99
N ARG A 111 -15.14 9.77 6.90
CA ARG A 111 -16.05 9.59 5.77
C ARG A 111 -17.28 8.78 6.16
N ALA A 112 -17.12 7.67 6.87
CA ALA A 112 -18.24 6.83 7.30
C ALA A 112 -19.22 7.63 8.18
N GLN A 113 -18.69 8.38 9.15
CA GLN A 113 -19.49 9.27 10.00
C GLN A 113 -20.19 10.36 9.19
N ALA A 114 -19.49 11.01 8.27
CA ALA A 114 -20.10 12.02 7.41
C ALA A 114 -21.23 11.41 6.56
N LEU A 115 -21.04 10.21 6.01
CA LEU A 115 -22.08 9.51 5.25
C LEU A 115 -23.29 9.12 6.10
N THR A 116 -23.08 8.63 7.32
CA THR A 116 -24.18 8.28 8.23
C THR A 116 -25.00 9.50 8.62
N VAL A 117 -24.34 10.59 9.02
CA VAL A 117 -25.01 11.80 9.51
C VAL A 117 -25.61 12.62 8.36
N LEU A 118 -24.83 12.82 7.29
CA LEU A 118 -25.18 13.75 6.23
C LEU A 118 -25.81 13.08 5.00
N GLY A 119 -25.64 11.77 4.82
CA GLY A 119 -26.18 11.02 3.69
C GLY A 119 -27.68 11.24 3.46
N PRO A 120 -28.54 11.10 4.50
CA PRO A 120 -29.97 11.36 4.38
C PRO A 120 -30.34 12.80 4.00
N LEU A 121 -29.42 13.76 4.19
CA LEU A 121 -29.61 15.18 3.87
C LEU A 121 -29.16 15.54 2.45
N THR A 122 -28.50 14.63 1.74
CA THR A 122 -28.11 14.84 0.33
C THR A 122 -29.32 14.87 -0.58
N ARG A 123 -29.31 15.80 -1.53
CA ARG A 123 -30.33 15.88 -2.59
C ARG A 123 -29.76 15.70 -3.98
N ARG A 124 -28.45 15.89 -4.14
CA ARG A 124 -27.76 15.73 -5.41
C ARG A 124 -27.52 14.24 -5.72
N GLU A 125 -27.90 13.81 -6.93
CA GLU A 125 -27.59 12.47 -7.44
C GLU A 125 -26.07 12.25 -7.55
N PRO A 126 -25.59 11.00 -7.36
CA PRO A 126 -24.20 10.66 -7.63
C PRO A 126 -23.85 11.01 -9.09
N HIS A 127 -22.67 11.59 -9.31
CA HIS A 127 -22.17 12.04 -10.63
C HIS A 127 -22.84 13.29 -11.25
N ALA A 128 -23.82 13.89 -10.59
CA ALA A 128 -24.46 15.14 -11.04
C ALA A 128 -23.45 16.28 -11.32
N LYS A 129 -22.33 16.32 -10.61
CA LYS A 129 -21.24 17.28 -10.83
C LYS A 129 -20.67 17.24 -12.25
N PHE A 130 -20.57 16.06 -12.86
CA PHE A 130 -20.08 15.94 -14.24
C PHE A 130 -21.07 16.61 -15.21
N TRP A 131 -22.37 16.34 -15.04
CA TRP A 131 -23.42 16.95 -15.86
C TRP A 131 -23.52 18.47 -15.67
N TYR A 132 -23.32 18.95 -14.44
CA TYR A 132 -23.21 20.38 -14.15
C TYR A 132 -22.10 21.04 -14.98
N VAL A 133 -20.88 20.50 -14.92
CA VAL A 133 -19.72 21.05 -15.63
C VAL A 133 -19.92 20.97 -17.15
N LEU A 134 -20.49 19.87 -17.65
CA LEU A 134 -20.76 19.72 -19.08
C LEU A 134 -21.78 20.76 -19.58
N ARG A 135 -22.90 20.94 -18.88
CA ARG A 135 -23.91 21.95 -19.23
C ARG A 135 -23.36 23.37 -19.15
N TRP A 136 -22.57 23.64 -18.11
CA TRP A 136 -21.88 24.91 -17.93
C TRP A 136 -20.95 25.20 -19.13
N LEU A 137 -20.16 24.20 -19.56
CA LEU A 137 -19.27 24.34 -20.70
C LEU A 137 -20.03 24.52 -22.02
N LEU A 138 -21.13 23.79 -22.23
CA LEU A 138 -21.99 23.97 -23.39
C LEU A 138 -22.60 25.38 -23.45
N LEU A 139 -23.03 25.93 -22.30
CA LEU A 139 -23.56 27.30 -22.22
C LEU A 139 -22.49 28.33 -22.60
N VAL A 140 -21.28 28.22 -22.03
CA VAL A 140 -20.17 29.11 -22.36
C VAL A 140 -19.80 29.03 -23.84
N VAL A 141 -19.65 27.82 -24.39
CA VAL A 141 -19.28 27.62 -25.80
C VAL A 141 -20.37 28.14 -26.74
N GLY A 142 -21.65 27.90 -26.42
CA GLY A 142 -22.78 28.41 -27.20
C GLY A 142 -22.82 29.93 -27.25
N ASP A 143 -22.61 30.59 -26.10
CA ASP A 143 -22.61 32.06 -26.01
C ASP A 143 -21.43 32.67 -26.75
N VAL A 144 -20.22 32.09 -26.58
CA VAL A 144 -19.02 32.53 -27.31
C VAL A 144 -19.21 32.39 -28.82
N ALA A 145 -19.72 31.25 -29.29
CA ALA A 145 -19.96 31.01 -30.71
C ALA A 145 -20.99 31.99 -31.29
N GLY A 146 -22.07 32.28 -30.55
CA GLY A 146 -23.10 33.22 -30.96
C GLY A 146 -22.60 34.67 -31.07
N ILE A 147 -21.82 35.13 -30.08
CA ILE A 147 -21.27 36.50 -30.07
C ILE A 147 -20.14 36.63 -31.10
N ALA A 148 -19.18 35.70 -31.11
CA ALA A 148 -18.06 35.76 -32.04
C ALA A 148 -18.51 35.62 -33.50
N GLY A 149 -19.43 34.69 -33.80
CA GLY A 149 -19.94 34.49 -35.15
C GLY A 149 -20.58 35.75 -35.74
N ALA A 150 -21.28 36.51 -34.91
CA ALA A 150 -21.87 37.77 -35.35
C ALA A 150 -20.88 38.91 -35.51
N ALA A 151 -19.96 39.08 -34.55
CA ALA A 151 -18.91 40.08 -34.64
C ALA A 151 -18.03 39.86 -35.89
N ILE A 152 -17.76 38.61 -36.26
CA ILE A 152 -17.05 38.27 -37.50
C ILE A 152 -17.85 38.64 -38.74
N LEU A 153 -19.16 38.34 -38.78
CA LEU A 153 -20.04 38.74 -39.89
C LEU A 153 -20.11 40.26 -40.09
N LEU A 154 -19.86 41.01 -39.01
CA LEU A 154 -19.80 42.47 -38.95
C LEU A 154 -18.50 43.08 -39.46
N GLY A 155 -17.53 42.25 -39.87
CA GLY A 155 -16.21 42.71 -40.30
C GLY A 155 -15.29 43.11 -39.16
N GLU A 156 -15.62 42.76 -37.91
CA GLU A 156 -14.74 42.97 -36.77
C GLU A 156 -13.53 42.02 -36.84
N LEU A 157 -12.38 42.46 -36.31
CA LEU A 157 -11.20 41.60 -36.24
C LEU A 157 -11.53 40.37 -35.39
N VAL A 158 -11.40 39.18 -35.99
CA VAL A 158 -11.75 37.87 -35.40
C VAL A 158 -11.19 37.71 -33.98
N GLU A 159 -9.98 38.21 -33.74
CA GLU A 159 -9.31 38.13 -32.42
C GLU A 159 -10.01 38.95 -31.35
N LEU A 160 -10.42 40.20 -31.66
CA LEU A 160 -11.11 41.09 -30.73
C LEU A 160 -12.53 40.57 -30.44
N ALA A 161 -13.23 40.14 -31.50
CA ALA A 161 -14.54 39.51 -31.43
C ALA A 161 -14.56 38.31 -30.49
N LEU A 162 -13.55 37.42 -30.62
CA LEU A 162 -13.46 36.22 -29.80
C LEU A 162 -13.13 36.55 -28.34
N MET A 163 -12.22 37.50 -28.09
CA MET A 163 -11.90 37.93 -26.72
C MET A 163 -13.11 38.56 -26.01
N GLN A 164 -13.87 39.41 -26.71
CA GLN A 164 -15.08 40.03 -26.17
C GLN A 164 -16.18 38.99 -25.91
N ALA A 165 -16.37 38.04 -26.83
CA ALA A 165 -17.32 36.95 -26.67
C ALA A 165 -17.00 36.08 -25.44
N VAL A 166 -15.72 35.71 -25.26
CA VAL A 166 -15.27 34.94 -24.10
C VAL A 166 -15.47 35.70 -22.79
N ALA A 167 -15.10 36.98 -22.74
CA ALA A 167 -15.29 37.80 -21.55
C ALA A 167 -16.79 37.90 -21.17
N THR A 168 -17.65 38.12 -22.17
CA THR A 168 -19.09 38.26 -21.98
C THR A 168 -19.73 36.94 -21.51
N GLY A 169 -19.37 35.82 -22.13
CA GLY A 169 -19.87 34.51 -21.72
C GLY A 169 -19.44 34.10 -20.31
N ILE A 170 -18.19 34.39 -19.93
CA ILE A 170 -17.72 34.16 -18.55
C ILE A 170 -18.50 35.05 -17.57
N ALA A 171 -18.71 36.34 -17.89
CA ALA A 171 -19.46 37.26 -17.04
C ALA A 171 -20.93 36.83 -16.86
N ALA A 172 -21.62 36.45 -17.95
CA ALA A 172 -23.00 35.98 -17.90
C ALA A 172 -23.14 34.69 -17.07
N VAL A 173 -22.20 33.77 -17.25
CA VAL A 173 -22.23 32.49 -16.54
C VAL A 173 -21.85 32.65 -15.06
N THR A 174 -20.89 33.52 -14.74
CA THR A 174 -20.51 33.83 -13.35
C THR A 174 -21.62 34.57 -12.59
N ALA A 175 -22.38 35.46 -13.23
CA ALA A 175 -23.58 36.03 -12.64
C ALA A 175 -24.61 34.94 -12.24
N GLY A 176 -24.70 33.87 -13.03
CA GLY A 176 -25.50 32.69 -12.70
C GLY A 176 -25.06 31.90 -11.46
N LEU A 177 -23.82 32.05 -10.98
CA LEU A 177 -23.36 31.33 -9.78
C LEU A 177 -24.11 31.75 -8.50
N VAL A 178 -24.76 32.92 -8.50
CA VAL A 178 -25.61 33.36 -7.37
C VAL A 178 -26.77 32.38 -7.11
N GLY A 179 -27.18 31.60 -8.11
CA GLY A 179 -28.16 30.52 -7.93
C GLY A 179 -27.71 29.49 -6.89
N GLN A 180 -26.41 29.22 -6.79
CA GLN A 180 -25.86 28.32 -5.78
C GLN A 180 -26.01 28.88 -4.36
N ASP A 181 -25.64 30.14 -4.15
CA ASP A 181 -25.77 30.79 -2.84
C ASP A 181 -27.23 30.86 -2.37
N LEU A 182 -28.15 31.13 -3.30
CA LEU A 182 -29.59 31.13 -3.01
C LEU A 182 -30.07 29.74 -2.60
N ARG A 183 -29.63 28.69 -3.32
CA ARG A 183 -29.96 27.30 -2.96
C ARG A 183 -29.40 26.93 -1.60
N ASP A 184 -28.15 27.25 -1.34
CA ASP A 184 -27.48 26.97 -0.07
C ASP A 184 -28.20 27.64 1.11
N LEU A 185 -28.67 28.88 0.95
CA LEU A 185 -29.53 29.54 1.94
C LEU A 185 -30.86 28.79 2.16
N VAL A 186 -31.56 28.43 1.08
CA VAL A 186 -32.83 27.69 1.18
C VAL A 186 -32.61 26.35 1.88
N LEU A 187 -31.55 25.62 1.55
CA LEU A 187 -31.20 24.36 2.17
C LEU A 187 -30.75 24.54 3.63
N ALA A 188 -30.00 25.58 3.96
CA ALA A 188 -29.60 25.89 5.33
C ALA A 188 -30.82 26.21 6.21
N ARG A 189 -31.77 27.01 5.71
CA ARG A 189 -33.04 27.28 6.42
C ARG A 189 -33.87 26.02 6.64
N ARG A 190 -33.95 25.13 5.65
CA ARG A 190 -34.66 23.85 5.77
C ARG A 190 -34.01 22.88 6.77
N ARG A 191 -32.70 22.97 6.94
CA ARG A 191 -31.92 22.17 7.90
C ARG A 191 -31.81 22.83 9.27
N HIS A 192 -32.35 24.03 9.44
CA HIS A 192 -32.16 24.75 10.69
C HIS A 192 -32.76 24.00 11.86
N ARG A 193 -31.94 23.79 12.88
CA ARG A 193 -32.30 23.18 14.17
C ARG A 193 -31.58 23.92 15.28
N ASP A 194 -32.15 23.87 16.48
CA ASP A 194 -31.49 24.41 17.66
C ASP A 194 -30.30 23.55 18.06
N LEU A 195 -29.26 24.19 18.62
CA LEU A 195 -28.01 23.50 18.94
C LEU A 195 -28.18 22.41 19.99
N ASP A 196 -29.13 22.61 20.90
CA ASP A 196 -29.42 21.70 22.01
C ASP A 196 -30.16 20.43 21.55
N GLU A 197 -30.75 20.46 20.35
CA GLU A 197 -31.45 19.31 19.75
C GLU A 197 -30.52 18.43 18.89
N LEU A 198 -29.29 18.88 18.61
CA LEU A 198 -28.35 18.15 17.76
C LEU A 198 -27.70 17.00 18.55
N THR A 199 -27.62 15.84 17.90
CA THR A 199 -26.85 14.72 18.42
C THR A 199 -25.35 15.05 18.47
N ALA A 200 -24.59 14.33 19.30
CA ALA A 200 -23.15 14.52 19.41
C ALA A 200 -22.40 14.37 18.07
N GLU A 201 -22.90 13.52 17.16
CA GLU A 201 -22.34 13.35 15.82
C GLU A 201 -22.67 14.52 14.88
N GLU A 202 -23.89 15.06 14.98
CA GLU A 202 -24.33 16.24 14.20
C GLU A 202 -23.65 17.54 14.65
N LEU A 203 -23.33 17.68 15.93
CA LEU A 203 -22.61 18.85 16.47
C LEU A 203 -21.27 19.10 15.76
N ARG A 204 -20.60 18.04 15.26
CA ARG A 204 -19.37 18.17 14.46
C ARG A 204 -19.59 18.88 13.12
N PHE A 205 -20.84 18.89 12.66
CA PHE A 205 -21.31 19.56 11.46
C PHE A 205 -22.26 20.72 11.80
N ALA A 206 -22.25 21.25 13.03
CA ALA A 206 -23.18 22.29 13.51
C ALA A 206 -23.34 23.46 12.54
N ARG A 207 -22.27 23.87 11.84
CA ARG A 207 -22.31 24.93 10.82
C ARG A 207 -23.36 24.74 9.71
N LEU A 208 -23.77 23.50 9.44
CA LEU A 208 -24.78 23.16 8.42
C LEU A 208 -26.21 23.30 8.94
N PHE A 209 -26.39 23.33 10.28
CA PHE A 209 -27.67 23.38 10.98
C PHE A 209 -27.92 24.75 11.64
N THR A 210 -26.86 25.51 11.93
CA THR A 210 -26.98 26.88 12.45
C THR A 210 -27.33 27.84 11.31
N ALA A 211 -28.49 28.50 11.39
CA ALA A 211 -28.91 29.48 10.39
C ALA A 211 -27.96 30.71 10.41
N PRO A 212 -27.34 31.07 9.28
CA PRO A 212 -26.49 32.25 9.24
C PRO A 212 -27.36 33.50 9.11
N ARG A 213 -27.77 34.11 10.24
CA ARG A 213 -28.60 35.33 10.29
C ARG A 213 -28.05 36.50 9.44
N ALA A 214 -26.73 36.59 9.25
CA ALA A 214 -26.09 37.64 8.45
C ALA A 214 -26.03 37.38 6.93
N ARG A 215 -26.29 36.15 6.47
CA ARG A 215 -26.06 35.74 5.08
C ARG A 215 -27.20 36.15 4.14
N ASP A 216 -28.37 36.46 4.70
CA ASP A 216 -29.55 36.90 3.93
C ASP A 216 -29.34 38.25 3.23
N ALA A 217 -28.70 39.21 3.89
CA ALA A 217 -28.41 40.51 3.29
C ALA A 217 -27.38 40.39 2.14
N VAL A 218 -26.34 39.59 2.35
CA VAL A 218 -25.28 39.36 1.36
C VAL A 218 -25.85 38.70 0.10
N VAL A 219 -26.69 37.67 0.23
CA VAL A 219 -27.28 37.02 -0.95
C VAL A 219 -28.26 37.93 -1.69
N LYS A 220 -29.00 38.81 -0.99
CA LYS A 220 -29.81 39.84 -1.66
C LYS A 220 -28.96 40.82 -2.46
N VAL A 221 -27.83 41.27 -1.90
CA VAL A 221 -26.88 42.15 -2.60
C VAL A 221 -26.28 41.43 -3.80
N MET A 222 -25.81 40.19 -3.64
CA MET A 222 -25.26 39.38 -4.73
C MET A 222 -26.29 39.11 -5.84
N ALA A 223 -27.54 38.83 -5.48
CA ALA A 223 -28.63 38.68 -6.44
C ALA A 223 -28.90 40.00 -7.19
N GLY A 224 -28.88 41.13 -6.48
CA GLY A 224 -28.96 42.46 -7.09
C GLY A 224 -27.83 42.68 -8.11
N VAL A 225 -26.58 42.42 -7.72
CA VAL A 225 -25.41 42.54 -8.60
C VAL A 225 -25.52 41.63 -9.82
N ALA A 226 -25.94 40.37 -9.65
CA ALA A 226 -26.13 39.44 -10.76
C ALA A 226 -27.22 39.91 -11.74
N VAL A 227 -28.34 40.43 -11.23
CA VAL A 227 -29.39 41.04 -12.07
C VAL A 227 -28.84 42.26 -12.81
N THR A 228 -28.06 43.12 -12.15
CA THR A 228 -27.44 44.27 -12.80
C THR A 228 -26.48 43.85 -13.91
N ILE A 229 -25.63 42.84 -13.68
CA ILE A 229 -24.72 42.30 -14.71
C ILE A 229 -25.53 41.73 -15.88
N ALA A 230 -26.58 40.96 -15.61
CA ALA A 230 -27.43 40.40 -16.66
C ALA A 230 -28.07 41.50 -17.51
N LEU A 231 -28.59 42.56 -16.89
CA LEU A 231 -29.19 43.71 -17.58
C LEU A 231 -28.17 44.52 -18.38
N LEU A 232 -26.98 44.76 -17.84
CA LEU A 232 -25.91 45.48 -18.54
C LEU A 232 -25.40 44.69 -19.74
N THR A 233 -25.21 43.38 -19.59
CA THR A 233 -24.80 42.50 -20.69
C THR A 233 -25.87 42.43 -21.77
N ALA A 234 -27.14 42.24 -21.38
CA ALA A 234 -28.27 42.24 -22.30
C ALA A 234 -28.41 43.58 -23.04
N GLY A 235 -28.29 44.69 -22.32
CA GLY A 235 -28.31 46.03 -22.88
C GLY A 235 -27.15 46.30 -23.84
N GLY A 236 -25.93 45.86 -23.48
CA GLY A 236 -24.75 45.97 -24.35
C GLY A 236 -24.93 45.19 -25.66
N ILE A 237 -25.43 43.95 -25.58
CA ILE A 237 -25.73 43.12 -26.75
C ILE A 237 -26.86 43.74 -27.58
N PHE A 238 -27.92 44.24 -26.93
CA PHE A 238 -29.04 44.91 -27.59
C PHE A 238 -28.57 46.13 -28.38
N VAL A 239 -27.78 47.02 -27.76
CA VAL A 239 -27.27 48.24 -28.42
C VAL A 239 -26.37 47.88 -29.59
N LEU A 240 -25.45 46.94 -29.38
CA LEU A 240 -24.54 46.49 -30.43
C LEU A 240 -25.31 45.93 -31.64
N ARG A 241 -26.31 45.09 -31.41
CA ARG A 241 -27.08 44.43 -32.48
C ARG A 241 -28.11 45.35 -33.14
N SER A 242 -28.76 46.22 -32.38
CA SER A 242 -29.70 47.20 -32.93
C SER A 242 -29.04 48.13 -33.95
N ASN A 243 -27.77 48.50 -33.70
CA ASN A 243 -27.01 49.36 -34.60
C ASN A 243 -26.63 48.69 -35.93
N VAL A 244 -26.65 47.35 -35.99
CA VAL A 244 -26.17 46.60 -37.15
C VAL A 244 -27.31 45.99 -37.95
N GLU A 245 -28.20 45.29 -37.25
CA GLU A 245 -29.18 44.39 -37.86
C GLU A 245 -30.61 44.92 -37.71
N GLY A 246 -30.77 46.10 -37.10
CA GLY A 246 -32.05 46.69 -36.75
C GLY A 246 -32.52 46.33 -35.34
N THR A 247 -33.44 47.14 -34.82
CA THR A 247 -33.94 47.06 -33.43
C THR A 247 -34.50 45.68 -33.07
N ASP A 248 -35.17 45.02 -34.01
CA ASP A 248 -35.80 43.72 -33.79
C ASP A 248 -34.77 42.63 -33.46
N ASN A 249 -33.65 42.60 -34.18
CA ASN A 249 -32.54 41.68 -33.92
C ASN A 249 -31.84 42.01 -32.59
N GLY A 250 -31.72 43.29 -32.26
CA GLY A 250 -31.24 43.74 -30.95
C GLY A 250 -32.02 43.14 -29.79
N ILE A 251 -33.36 43.19 -29.85
CA ILE A 251 -34.24 42.64 -28.80
C ILE A 251 -34.01 41.14 -28.65
N ILE A 252 -33.93 40.41 -29.77
CA ILE A 252 -33.78 38.95 -29.76
C ILE A 252 -32.48 38.55 -29.05
N PHE A 253 -31.35 39.16 -29.41
CA PHE A 253 -30.06 38.82 -28.82
C PHE A 253 -29.91 39.30 -27.37
N GLY A 254 -30.47 40.46 -27.02
CA GLY A 254 -30.52 40.90 -25.61
C GLY A 254 -31.31 39.94 -24.73
N CYS A 255 -32.48 39.49 -25.20
CA CYS A 255 -33.30 38.48 -24.52
C CYS A 255 -32.59 37.11 -24.41
N LEU A 256 -31.85 36.70 -25.44
CA LEU A 256 -31.07 35.46 -25.43
C LEU A 256 -29.98 35.49 -24.34
N ALA A 257 -29.29 36.62 -24.16
CA ALA A 257 -28.28 36.78 -23.12
C ALA A 257 -28.89 36.67 -21.71
N VAL A 258 -30.06 37.29 -21.48
CA VAL A 258 -30.81 37.12 -20.22
C VAL A 258 -31.21 35.66 -20.02
N ALA A 259 -31.69 34.99 -21.07
CA ALA A 259 -32.08 33.58 -21.00
C ALA A 259 -30.89 32.67 -20.64
N ILE A 260 -29.70 32.92 -21.19
CA ILE A 260 -28.47 32.18 -20.85
C ILE A 260 -28.07 32.42 -19.39
N CYS A 261 -28.12 33.67 -18.93
CA CYS A 261 -27.84 33.99 -17.53
C CYS A 261 -28.82 33.27 -16.58
N CYS A 262 -30.12 33.30 -16.90
CA CYS A 262 -31.15 32.57 -16.15
C CYS A 262 -30.93 31.06 -16.19
N ALA A 263 -30.56 30.49 -17.36
CA ALA A 263 -30.25 29.07 -17.49
C ALA A 263 -29.02 28.68 -16.64
N SER A 264 -27.98 29.51 -16.63
CA SER A 264 -26.80 29.33 -15.77
C SER A 264 -27.18 29.40 -14.28
N ALA A 265 -28.06 30.33 -13.90
CA ALA A 265 -28.56 30.46 -12.53
C ALA A 265 -29.38 29.25 -12.09
N ILE A 266 -30.30 28.78 -12.95
CA ILE A 266 -31.09 27.57 -12.70
C ILE A 266 -30.18 26.35 -12.60
N ASN A 267 -29.20 26.21 -13.50
CA ASN A 267 -28.24 25.12 -13.46
C ASN A 267 -27.46 25.14 -12.14
N SER A 268 -26.89 26.28 -11.74
CA SER A 268 -26.17 26.41 -10.47
C SER A 268 -27.07 26.13 -9.26
N TYR A 269 -28.32 26.58 -9.28
CA TYR A 269 -29.30 26.33 -8.22
C TYR A 269 -29.67 24.85 -8.09
N VAL A 270 -29.85 24.14 -9.20
CA VAL A 270 -30.24 22.71 -9.21
C VAL A 270 -29.12 21.82 -8.66
N TYR A 271 -27.87 22.15 -8.98
CA TYR A 271 -26.70 21.31 -8.63
C TYR A 271 -26.01 21.72 -7.31
N ALA A 272 -26.41 22.84 -6.72
CA ALA A 272 -25.91 23.30 -5.43
C ALA A 272 -26.41 22.41 -4.27
N ASP A 273 -25.44 21.78 -3.60
CA ASP A 273 -25.66 20.96 -2.43
C ASP A 273 -24.38 20.94 -1.59
N GLU A 274 -24.32 21.83 -0.60
CA GLU A 274 -23.19 21.95 0.34
C GLU A 274 -22.89 20.62 1.07
N VAL A 275 -23.92 19.81 1.34
CA VAL A 275 -23.75 18.51 1.99
C VAL A 275 -23.03 17.54 1.07
N ALA A 276 -23.50 17.42 -0.17
CA ALA A 276 -22.87 16.57 -1.17
C ALA A 276 -21.40 16.97 -1.40
N ASP A 277 -21.09 18.27 -1.41
CA ASP A 277 -19.73 18.76 -1.54
C ASP A 277 -18.82 18.40 -0.35
N LEU A 278 -19.36 18.36 0.86
CA LEU A 278 -18.62 17.89 2.04
C LEU A 278 -18.35 16.38 2.00
N LEU A 279 -19.32 15.60 1.55
CA LEU A 279 -19.14 14.17 1.33
C LEU A 279 -18.09 13.88 0.25
N ASP A 280 -18.12 14.61 -0.86
CA ASP A 280 -17.12 14.51 -1.93
C ASP A 280 -15.70 14.85 -1.42
N ARG A 281 -15.57 15.89 -0.57
CA ARG A 281 -14.29 16.24 0.06
C ARG A 281 -13.81 15.14 1.02
N ALA A 282 -14.71 14.55 1.81
CA ALA A 282 -14.38 13.45 2.72
C ALA A 282 -13.95 12.19 1.95
N GLU A 283 -14.66 11.84 0.87
CA GLU A 283 -14.26 10.79 -0.05
C GLU A 283 -12.88 11.05 -0.66
N LEU A 284 -12.65 12.25 -1.18
CA LEU A 284 -11.36 12.60 -1.77
C LEU A 284 -10.23 12.55 -0.75
N ALA A 285 -10.47 13.00 0.49
CA ALA A 285 -9.51 12.92 1.59
C ALA A 285 -9.17 11.46 1.92
N GLN A 286 -10.18 10.58 2.02
CA GLN A 286 -9.97 9.15 2.21
C GLN A 286 -9.15 8.54 1.08
N ARG A 287 -9.55 8.77 -0.19
CA ARG A 287 -8.83 8.26 -1.38
C ARG A 287 -7.38 8.74 -1.41
N ARG A 288 -7.11 10.00 -1.04
CA ARG A 288 -5.75 10.55 -0.96
C ARG A 288 -4.95 9.89 0.17
N ALA A 289 -5.54 9.72 1.35
CA ALA A 289 -4.88 9.09 2.50
C ALA A 289 -4.52 7.62 2.21
N THR A 290 -5.45 6.84 1.67
CA THR A 290 -5.21 5.43 1.30
C THR A 290 -4.14 5.29 0.22
N ARG A 291 -4.16 6.14 -0.81
CA ARG A 291 -3.10 6.17 -1.84
C ARG A 291 -1.72 6.52 -1.25
N ARG A 292 -1.65 7.49 -0.33
CA ARG A 292 -0.39 7.85 0.35
C ARG A 292 0.13 6.69 1.20
N HIS A 293 -0.73 6.03 1.97
CA HIS A 293 -0.38 4.85 2.75
C HIS A 293 0.13 3.71 1.86
N ALA A 294 -0.61 3.36 0.80
CA ALA A 294 -0.21 2.30 -0.14
C ALA A 294 1.13 2.60 -0.83
N ARG A 295 1.38 3.87 -1.20
CA ARG A 295 2.67 4.29 -1.77
C ARG A 295 3.81 4.16 -0.75
N ALA A 296 3.58 4.54 0.50
CA ALA A 296 4.58 4.42 1.57
C ALA A 296 4.88 2.95 1.93
N ALA A 297 3.87 2.09 1.94
CA ALA A 297 4.02 0.66 2.19
C ALA A 297 4.94 -0.02 1.16
N ARG A 298 4.98 0.50 -0.08
CA ARG A 298 5.89 0.05 -1.15
C ARG A 298 7.29 0.67 -1.07
N SER A 299 7.71 1.15 0.10
CA SER A 299 9.03 1.78 0.28
C SER A 299 10.16 0.82 -0.06
N ARG A 300 11.05 1.25 -0.97
CA ARG A 300 12.25 0.50 -1.37
C ARG A 300 13.21 0.28 -0.19
N ALA A 301 13.21 1.16 0.81
CA ALA A 301 14.09 1.06 1.98
C ALA A 301 13.74 -0.17 2.85
N ILE A 302 12.44 -0.38 3.12
CA ILE A 302 11.95 -1.54 3.88
C ILE A 302 12.31 -2.83 3.13
N ARG A 303 12.05 -2.87 1.82
CA ARG A 303 12.31 -4.04 1.00
C ARG A 303 13.80 -4.38 0.93
N ARG A 304 14.67 -3.41 0.64
CA ARG A 304 16.13 -3.64 0.57
C ARG A 304 16.73 -4.07 1.91
N HIS A 305 16.21 -3.55 3.03
CA HIS A 305 16.61 -4.01 4.35
C HIS A 305 16.22 -5.48 4.56
N ALA A 306 14.97 -5.84 4.28
CA ALA A 306 14.49 -7.22 4.42
C ALA A 306 15.24 -8.20 3.50
N GLU A 307 15.47 -7.83 2.24
CA GLU A 307 16.26 -8.61 1.28
C GLU A 307 17.70 -8.83 1.78
N ALA A 308 18.37 -7.77 2.26
CA ALA A 308 19.74 -7.87 2.76
C ALA A 308 19.84 -8.75 4.02
N MET A 309 18.83 -8.68 4.90
CA MET A 309 18.75 -9.48 6.13
C MET A 309 18.54 -10.96 5.80
N ALA A 310 17.53 -11.27 4.97
CA ALA A 310 17.24 -12.63 4.56
C ALA A 310 18.43 -13.31 3.86
N LEU A 311 19.17 -12.57 3.02
CA LEU A 311 20.38 -13.09 2.38
C LEU A 311 21.51 -13.35 3.39
N ALA A 312 21.71 -12.48 4.38
CA ALA A 312 22.71 -12.70 5.41
C ALA A 312 22.40 -13.97 6.22
N ASP A 313 21.14 -14.14 6.63
CA ASP A 313 20.68 -15.27 7.44
C ASP A 313 20.70 -16.59 6.66
N SER A 314 20.36 -16.54 5.37
CA SER A 314 20.42 -17.69 4.47
C SER A 314 21.86 -18.19 4.31
N ILE A 315 22.83 -17.30 4.06
CA ILE A 315 24.24 -17.67 3.91
C ILE A 315 24.78 -18.30 5.19
N THR A 316 24.45 -17.76 6.36
CA THR A 316 24.92 -18.31 7.63
C THR A 316 24.32 -19.68 7.91
N THR A 317 23.03 -19.84 7.62
CA THR A 317 22.33 -21.11 7.82
C THR A 317 22.88 -22.17 6.88
N GLU A 318 23.08 -21.84 5.60
CA GLU A 318 23.66 -22.73 4.59
C GLU A 318 25.05 -23.25 5.00
N GLU A 319 25.95 -22.37 5.43
CA GLU A 319 27.30 -22.79 5.84
C GLU A 319 27.29 -23.61 7.13
N LEU A 320 26.39 -23.31 8.09
CA LEU A 320 26.21 -24.15 9.28
C LEU A 320 25.75 -25.57 8.91
N GLN A 321 24.79 -25.70 7.99
CA GLN A 321 24.33 -27.00 7.51
C GLN A 321 25.44 -27.75 6.75
N ARG A 322 26.24 -27.05 5.94
CA ARG A 322 27.42 -27.63 5.28
C ARG A 322 28.45 -28.14 6.31
N GLY A 323 28.70 -27.38 7.37
CA GLY A 323 29.60 -27.79 8.45
C GLY A 323 29.09 -29.03 9.18
N ALA A 324 27.79 -29.09 9.47
CA ALA A 324 27.16 -30.25 10.10
C ALA A 324 27.25 -31.50 9.21
N ALA A 325 27.02 -31.35 7.91
CA ALA A 325 27.15 -32.43 6.93
C ALA A 325 28.61 -32.91 6.81
N ALA A 326 29.57 -31.99 6.74
CA ALA A 326 30.99 -32.31 6.69
C ALA A 326 31.45 -33.05 7.96
N ALA A 327 31.04 -32.59 9.15
CA ALA A 327 31.32 -33.26 10.41
C ALA A 327 30.73 -34.68 10.46
N ALA A 328 29.49 -34.86 9.97
CA ALA A 328 28.90 -36.18 9.83
C ALA A 328 29.70 -37.08 8.88
N HIS A 329 30.18 -36.54 7.76
CA HIS A 329 31.01 -37.28 6.81
C HIS A 329 32.34 -37.74 7.43
N VAL A 330 33.03 -36.88 8.18
CA VAL A 330 34.25 -37.25 8.92
C VAL A 330 33.98 -38.39 9.90
N ARG A 331 32.85 -38.36 10.61
CA ARG A 331 32.44 -39.48 11.48
C ARG A 331 32.23 -40.77 10.71
N VAL A 332 31.63 -40.72 9.52
CA VAL A 332 31.45 -41.91 8.66
C VAL A 332 32.81 -42.46 8.20
N LEU A 333 33.75 -41.59 7.82
CA LEU A 333 35.11 -42.01 7.45
C LEU A 333 35.84 -42.70 8.61
N LYS A 334 35.69 -42.18 9.84
CA LYS A 334 36.18 -42.84 11.06
C LYS A 334 35.66 -44.27 11.16
N TRP A 335 34.34 -44.46 11.04
CA TRP A 335 33.73 -45.79 11.08
C TRP A 335 34.19 -46.71 9.96
N ARG A 336 34.41 -46.17 8.75
CA ARG A 336 34.95 -46.94 7.62
C ARG A 336 36.35 -47.47 7.89
N ILE A 337 37.23 -46.64 8.46
CA ILE A 337 38.60 -47.05 8.82
C ILE A 337 38.56 -48.12 9.91
N LEU A 338 37.74 -47.93 10.96
CA LEU A 338 37.59 -48.93 12.03
C LEU A 338 37.09 -50.27 11.47
N ARG A 339 36.12 -50.24 10.57
CA ARG A 339 35.59 -51.44 9.90
C ARG A 339 36.63 -52.17 9.06
N GLN A 340 37.61 -51.47 8.49
CA GLN A 340 38.70 -52.07 7.71
C GLN A 340 39.82 -52.65 8.57
N ASN A 341 39.85 -52.35 9.88
CA ASN A 341 40.91 -52.78 10.80
C ASN A 341 40.38 -53.58 12.01
N PRO A 342 39.54 -54.61 11.79
CA PRO A 342 38.87 -55.31 12.90
C PRO A 342 39.83 -56.11 13.80
N ALA A 343 41.02 -56.48 13.29
CA ALA A 343 42.05 -57.16 14.08
C ALA A 343 42.61 -56.30 15.24
N VAL A 344 42.47 -54.97 15.15
CA VAL A 344 42.97 -54.03 16.16
C VAL A 344 41.86 -53.56 17.09
N VAL A 345 40.73 -53.11 16.51
CA VAL A 345 39.65 -52.45 17.28
C VAL A 345 38.44 -53.35 17.53
N GLY A 346 38.47 -54.59 17.03
CA GLY A 346 37.33 -55.49 17.02
C GLY A 346 36.32 -55.17 15.92
N HIS A 347 35.31 -56.04 15.80
CA HIS A 347 34.31 -56.01 14.73
C HIS A 347 33.09 -55.15 15.07
N GLY A 348 33.06 -54.55 16.25
CA GLY A 348 31.90 -53.80 16.73
C GLY A 348 32.21 -52.96 17.96
N PRO A 349 31.28 -52.05 18.31
CA PRO A 349 31.43 -51.23 19.50
C PRO A 349 31.57 -52.11 20.74
N ARG A 350 32.26 -51.58 21.74
CA ARG A 350 32.34 -52.20 23.05
C ARG A 350 30.92 -52.49 23.55
N ARG A 351 30.69 -53.69 24.10
CA ARG A 351 29.43 -53.95 24.81
C ARG A 351 29.33 -52.89 25.90
N SER A 352 28.36 -51.98 25.78
CA SER A 352 28.00 -51.15 26.92
C SER A 352 27.65 -52.13 28.03
N ARG A 353 28.48 -52.15 29.09
CA ARG A 353 28.14 -52.91 30.29
C ARG A 353 26.75 -52.43 30.68
N PRO A 354 25.72 -53.31 30.73
CA PRO A 354 24.43 -52.89 31.23
C PRO A 354 24.70 -52.27 32.59
N LEU A 355 24.28 -51.01 32.77
CA LEU A 355 24.32 -50.36 34.08
C LEU A 355 23.69 -51.35 35.04
N ALA A 356 24.50 -51.91 35.95
CA ALA A 356 23.99 -52.81 36.96
C ALA A 356 22.87 -52.04 37.68
N ASN A 357 21.67 -52.62 37.65
CA ASN A 357 20.45 -52.07 38.21
C ASN A 357 20.68 -51.25 39.49
N GLY A 358 20.15 -50.02 39.53
CA GLY A 358 19.88 -49.32 40.79
C GLY A 358 20.49 -47.93 40.94
N SER A 359 20.12 -46.99 40.09
CA SER A 359 19.70 -45.67 40.61
C SER A 359 18.86 -44.95 39.57
N ASP A 360 17.61 -44.71 39.95
CA ASP A 360 16.77 -43.68 39.40
C ASP A 360 17.55 -42.38 39.22
N VAL A 361 17.92 -42.08 37.99
CA VAL A 361 17.96 -40.69 37.54
C VAL A 361 17.11 -40.65 36.30
N THR A 362 15.82 -40.42 36.53
CA THR A 362 15.00 -39.64 35.63
C THR A 362 15.78 -38.37 35.30
N ALA A 363 16.59 -38.43 34.24
CA ALA A 363 17.17 -37.28 33.59
C ALA A 363 16.02 -36.53 32.97
N ARG A 364 15.38 -35.74 33.84
CA ARG A 364 14.50 -34.62 33.56
C ARG A 364 15.07 -33.95 32.32
N ALA A 365 14.38 -34.12 31.19
CA ALA A 365 14.64 -33.35 29.99
C ALA A 365 14.70 -31.90 30.44
N ALA A 366 15.90 -31.32 30.42
CA ALA A 366 16.11 -29.93 30.75
C ALA A 366 15.28 -29.15 29.74
N THR A 367 14.11 -28.71 30.19
CA THR A 367 13.27 -27.77 29.46
C THR A 367 14.16 -26.58 29.17
N PRO A 368 14.36 -26.19 27.90
CA PRO A 368 15.12 -24.99 27.60
C PRO A 368 14.49 -23.83 28.37
N PRO A 369 15.28 -22.96 29.02
CA PRO A 369 14.72 -21.82 29.74
C PRO A 369 13.89 -21.00 28.74
N ALA A 370 12.62 -20.83 29.05
CA ALA A 370 11.71 -19.99 28.30
C ALA A 370 12.38 -18.62 28.09
N THR A 371 12.67 -18.29 26.83
CA THR A 371 13.14 -16.96 26.46
C THR A 371 12.07 -15.96 26.88
N ARG A 372 12.32 -15.28 27.99
CA ARG A 372 11.49 -14.18 28.49
C ARG A 372 11.56 -13.07 27.46
N ASN A 373 10.48 -12.93 26.68
CA ASN A 373 10.22 -11.79 25.83
C ASN A 373 10.34 -10.50 26.67
N GLY A 374 11.49 -9.84 26.55
CA GLY A 374 11.70 -8.48 27.01
C GLY A 374 11.07 -7.51 26.03
N ALA A 375 9.75 -7.32 26.14
CA ALA A 375 9.09 -6.13 25.64
C ALA A 375 9.61 -4.93 26.46
N ARG A 376 10.44 -4.08 25.84
CA ARG A 376 10.62 -2.71 26.32
C ARG A 376 9.67 -1.80 25.54
N ARG A 377 8.83 -1.11 26.32
CA ARG A 377 8.05 0.06 25.94
C ARG A 377 8.96 1.22 25.57
#